data_AF-A0A1E5V7Q9-F1
#
_entry.id   AF-A0A1E5V7Q9-F1
#
_cell.length_a   1.000
_cell.length_b   1.000
_cell.length_c   1.000
_cell.angle_alpha   90.00
_cell.angle_beta   90.00
_cell.angle_gamma   90.00
#
_symmetry.space_group_name_H-M   'P 1'
#
loop_
_entity.id
_entity.type
_entity.pdbx_description
1 polymer ?
#
loop_
_entity_poly.entity_id
_entity_poly.type
_entity_poly.pdbx_seq_one_letter_code
_entity_poly.pdbx_strand_id
1 'polypeptide(L)'
;MPSSPKVFFASSSSSSARRAGALRRLLSSPAFSAACLLFGLAGFLTAALTLSRSPSSQHTRCPDSSRPLSVSVAWDRRPGDGGSAGGSADLPAHLATGSRGRHKVMAFVGIFTGFGSIGRRRALRRTWLPADRQGLLRLEEATGLAFRFVIGKSNSKNKMAALDREVQEYDDFVLLDLEEEYSRLPYKTLAFFKAAYALYDSDFYVKADDDIYLRPDRLSLLLAKERSHPQTYIGCMKKGPVFTDPKLKWYEPQSFLLGSEYFLHAYGPIYALSADVVASLVALRNNRWVAVNVLPILSPCCGLANIQICDPGLCHPEVKMLELHERKECTGGPTMAVEVSGSEDR
;
A
#
# COMPACT_ATOMS: atom_id res chain seq x y z
N MET A 1 23.70 -59.22 -83.46
CA MET A 1 22.62 -59.62 -82.53
C MET A 1 22.94 -59.07 -81.14
N PRO A 2 21.92 -58.69 -80.34
CA PRO A 2 21.94 -57.47 -79.54
C PRO A 2 21.96 -57.73 -78.02
N SER A 3 22.22 -56.70 -77.23
CA SER A 3 21.62 -56.59 -75.89
C SER A 3 21.45 -55.12 -75.48
N SER A 4 20.17 -54.80 -75.26
CA SER A 4 19.47 -53.52 -75.08
C SER A 4 20.03 -52.49 -74.08
N PRO A 5 19.65 -51.20 -74.21
CA PRO A 5 19.88 -50.19 -73.19
C PRO A 5 18.83 -50.28 -72.07
N LYS A 6 19.25 -50.07 -70.82
CA LYS A 6 18.36 -49.98 -69.65
C LYS A 6 17.74 -48.59 -69.59
N VAL A 7 16.41 -48.54 -69.67
CA VAL A 7 15.58 -47.36 -69.43
C VAL A 7 15.38 -47.21 -67.92
N PHE A 8 15.71 -46.04 -67.36
CA PHE A 8 15.23 -45.63 -66.04
C PHE A 8 13.96 -44.80 -66.21
N PHE A 9 12.83 -45.33 -65.76
CA PHE A 9 11.60 -44.54 -65.59
C PHE A 9 11.68 -43.75 -64.29
N ALA A 10 11.65 -42.42 -64.38
CA ALA A 10 11.29 -41.58 -63.26
C ALA A 10 9.77 -41.64 -63.07
N SER A 11 9.30 -42.15 -61.93
CA SER A 11 7.90 -42.08 -61.55
C SER A 11 7.52 -40.61 -61.27
N SER A 12 6.71 -40.03 -62.14
CA SER A 12 6.13 -38.70 -61.93
C SER A 12 5.15 -38.73 -60.76
N SER A 13 5.46 -38.01 -59.68
CA SER A 13 4.56 -37.74 -58.56
C SER A 13 3.45 -36.75 -58.97
N SER A 14 2.38 -37.27 -59.57
CA SER A 14 1.24 -36.49 -60.10
C SER A 14 0.28 -35.93 -59.03
N SER A 15 0.60 -36.05 -57.74
CA SER A 15 -0.28 -35.67 -56.63
C SER A 15 -0.08 -34.21 -56.17
N SER A 16 1.11 -33.64 -56.33
CA SER A 16 1.42 -32.26 -55.91
C SER A 16 0.80 -31.20 -56.84
N ALA A 17 0.83 -31.44 -58.16
CA ALA A 17 0.30 -30.50 -59.15
C ALA A 17 -1.23 -30.32 -59.09
N ARG A 18 -1.98 -31.36 -58.69
CA ARG A 18 -3.45 -31.29 -58.61
C ARG A 18 -3.94 -30.47 -57.40
N ARG A 19 -3.21 -30.50 -56.27
CA ARG A 19 -3.54 -29.68 -55.08
C ARG A 19 -3.28 -28.19 -55.32
N ALA A 20 -2.21 -27.85 -56.04
CA ALA A 20 -1.89 -26.47 -56.40
C ALA A 20 -2.93 -25.86 -57.38
N GLY A 21 -3.45 -26.64 -58.31
CA GLY A 21 -4.50 -26.19 -59.25
C GLY A 21 -5.87 -25.95 -58.59
N ALA A 22 -6.23 -26.77 -57.60
CA ALA A 22 -7.47 -26.60 -56.84
C ALA A 22 -7.44 -25.36 -55.93
N LEU A 23 -6.31 -25.11 -55.25
CA LEU A 23 -6.12 -23.89 -54.45
C LEU A 23 -6.17 -22.62 -55.31
N ARG A 24 -5.55 -22.63 -56.51
CA ARG A 24 -5.60 -21.47 -57.42
C ARG A 24 -7.01 -21.13 -57.89
N ARG A 25 -7.88 -22.12 -58.12
CA ARG A 25 -9.29 -21.86 -58.50
C ARG A 25 -10.16 -21.34 -57.35
N LEU A 26 -9.86 -21.76 -56.11
CA LEU A 26 -10.54 -21.24 -54.92
C LEU A 26 -10.14 -19.79 -54.64
N LEU A 27 -8.87 -19.45 -54.82
CA LEU A 27 -8.34 -18.08 -54.65
C LEU A 27 -8.78 -17.11 -55.76
N SER A 28 -9.16 -17.61 -56.95
CA SER A 28 -9.63 -16.80 -58.08
C SER A 28 -11.15 -16.74 -58.21
N SER A 29 -11.90 -17.27 -57.24
CA SER A 29 -13.35 -17.22 -57.26
C SER A 29 -13.84 -15.83 -56.81
N PRO A 30 -14.82 -15.22 -57.49
CA PRO A 30 -15.42 -13.96 -57.04
C PRO A 30 -15.99 -14.07 -55.61
N ALA A 31 -16.38 -15.28 -55.18
CA ALA A 31 -16.82 -15.54 -53.80
C ALA A 31 -15.69 -15.37 -52.76
N PHE A 32 -14.45 -15.75 -53.11
CA PHE A 32 -13.30 -15.57 -52.22
C PHE A 32 -12.91 -14.10 -52.11
N SER A 33 -12.92 -13.37 -53.24
CA SER A 33 -12.70 -11.93 -53.25
C SER A 33 -13.77 -11.16 -52.47
N ALA A 34 -15.04 -11.58 -52.57
CA ALA A 34 -16.13 -11.00 -51.79
C ALA A 34 -15.98 -11.29 -50.28
N ALA A 35 -15.57 -12.51 -49.92
CA ALA A 35 -15.29 -12.86 -48.53
C ALA A 35 -14.15 -12.01 -47.95
N CYS A 36 -13.04 -11.84 -48.68
CA CYS A 36 -11.92 -10.99 -48.27
C CYS A 36 -12.34 -9.52 -48.09
N LEU A 37 -13.18 -9.00 -48.99
CA LEU A 37 -13.74 -7.64 -48.87
C LEU A 37 -14.64 -7.50 -47.63
N LEU A 38 -15.48 -8.49 -47.33
CA LEU A 38 -16.33 -8.49 -46.15
C LEU A 38 -15.52 -8.54 -44.85
N PHE A 39 -14.48 -9.38 -44.79
CA PHE A 39 -13.56 -9.41 -43.63
C PHE A 39 -12.78 -8.10 -43.49
N GLY A 40 -12.34 -7.49 -44.59
CA GLY A 40 -11.67 -6.19 -44.59
C GLY A 40 -12.60 -5.06 -44.11
N LEU A 41 -13.85 -5.02 -44.59
CA LEU A 41 -14.85 -4.04 -44.17
C LEU A 41 -15.26 -4.23 -42.71
N ALA A 42 -15.41 -5.48 -42.23
CA ALA A 42 -15.67 -5.76 -40.83
C ALA A 42 -14.50 -5.33 -39.92
N GLY A 43 -13.25 -5.55 -40.37
CA GLY A 43 -12.04 -5.05 -39.69
C GLY A 43 -11.98 -3.53 -39.64
N PHE A 44 -12.33 -2.84 -40.73
CA PHE A 44 -12.39 -1.38 -40.76
C PHE A 44 -13.51 -0.82 -39.91
N LEU A 45 -14.69 -1.44 -39.90
CA LEU A 45 -15.83 -1.04 -39.07
C LEU A 45 -15.52 -1.25 -37.59
N THR A 46 -14.88 -2.36 -37.22
CA THR A 46 -14.45 -2.59 -35.83
C THR A 46 -13.37 -1.60 -35.40
N ALA A 47 -12.38 -1.31 -36.25
CA ALA A 47 -11.37 -0.29 -35.99
C ALA A 47 -11.97 1.12 -35.86
N ALA A 48 -12.90 1.48 -36.74
CA ALA A 48 -13.63 2.74 -36.68
C ALA A 48 -14.52 2.83 -35.42
N LEU A 49 -15.15 1.74 -34.99
CA LEU A 49 -15.92 1.66 -33.74
C LEU A 49 -15.01 1.75 -32.50
N THR A 50 -13.79 1.22 -32.56
CA THR A 50 -12.79 1.38 -31.47
C THR A 50 -12.14 2.77 -31.45
N LEU A 51 -12.04 3.46 -32.59
CA LEU A 51 -11.50 4.82 -32.68
C LEU A 51 -12.55 5.91 -32.40
N SER A 52 -13.82 5.64 -32.72
CA SER A 52 -14.97 6.51 -32.39
C SER A 52 -15.46 6.33 -30.96
N ARG A 53 -15.22 5.16 -30.35
CA ARG A 53 -15.12 5.08 -28.90
C ARG A 53 -13.81 5.73 -28.48
N SER A 54 -13.84 7.04 -28.24
CA SER A 54 -12.82 7.66 -27.40
C SER A 54 -12.59 6.73 -26.21
N PRO A 55 -11.35 6.31 -25.90
CA PRO A 55 -11.09 5.70 -24.61
C PRO A 55 -11.68 6.69 -23.63
N SER A 56 -12.61 6.23 -22.79
CA SER A 56 -13.22 7.07 -21.78
C SER A 56 -12.05 7.82 -21.15
N SER A 57 -11.97 9.11 -21.39
CA SER A 57 -11.06 9.96 -20.67
C SER A 57 -11.46 9.73 -19.24
N GLN A 58 -10.68 8.90 -18.54
CA GLN A 58 -10.50 9.13 -17.13
C GLN A 58 -9.90 10.52 -17.12
N HIS A 59 -10.78 11.53 -17.14
CA HIS A 59 -10.48 12.80 -16.53
C HIS A 59 -9.73 12.42 -15.27
N THR A 60 -8.48 12.88 -15.17
CA THR A 60 -7.80 13.13 -13.92
C THR A 60 -8.81 13.88 -13.07
N ARG A 61 -9.65 13.11 -12.39
CA ARG A 61 -10.71 13.60 -11.55
C ARG A 61 -9.91 14.15 -10.41
N CYS A 62 -9.85 15.48 -10.30
CA CYS A 62 -9.27 16.12 -9.13
C CYS A 62 -9.72 15.32 -7.91
N PRO A 63 -8.79 14.84 -7.06
CA PRO A 63 -9.16 13.99 -5.95
C PRO A 63 -10.31 14.67 -5.20
N ASP A 64 -11.40 13.94 -5.00
CA ASP A 64 -12.67 14.45 -4.45
C ASP A 64 -12.39 15.12 -3.10
N SER A 65 -12.15 16.43 -3.13
CA SER A 65 -11.72 17.21 -1.97
C SER A 65 -12.89 17.52 -1.03
N SER A 66 -14.09 17.05 -1.37
CA SER A 66 -15.31 17.31 -0.59
C SER A 66 -15.46 16.40 0.63
N ARG A 67 -14.73 15.27 0.69
CA ARG A 67 -14.91 14.27 1.77
C ARG A 67 -13.87 14.42 2.87
N PRO A 68 -14.24 14.38 4.15
CA PRO A 68 -13.26 14.37 5.22
C PRO A 68 -12.33 13.17 5.07
N LEU A 69 -11.04 13.44 5.20
CA LEU A 69 -10.00 12.41 5.21
C LEU A 69 -9.84 11.80 6.62
N SER A 70 -10.18 12.58 7.65
CA SER A 70 -10.17 12.13 9.03
C SER A 70 -11.40 11.31 9.39
N VAL A 71 -11.19 10.24 10.14
CA VAL A 71 -12.27 9.32 10.55
C VAL A 71 -12.10 8.89 12.00
N SER A 72 -13.22 8.70 12.69
CA SER A 72 -13.28 8.10 14.02
C SER A 72 -13.73 6.65 13.92
N VAL A 73 -12.99 5.75 14.55
CA VAL A 73 -13.26 4.31 14.53
C VAL A 73 -13.53 3.83 15.95
N ALA A 74 -14.74 3.32 16.16
CA ALA A 74 -15.11 2.66 17.40
C ALA A 74 -14.36 1.32 17.51
N TRP A 75 -13.74 1.08 18.67
CA TRP A 75 -13.04 -0.15 18.98
C TRP A 75 -13.94 -1.04 19.84
N ASP A 76 -14.12 -2.31 19.46
CA ASP A 76 -14.94 -3.26 20.20
C ASP A 76 -14.44 -3.40 21.64
N ARG A 77 -15.27 -2.93 22.58
CA ARG A 77 -15.11 -3.19 24.01
C ARG A 77 -15.42 -4.67 24.27
N ARG A 78 -14.67 -5.29 25.17
CA ARG A 78 -14.96 -6.66 25.62
C ARG A 78 -16.40 -6.71 26.19
N PRO A 79 -17.16 -7.79 25.97
CA PRO A 79 -18.37 -8.04 26.73
C PRO A 79 -17.96 -8.32 28.19
N GLY A 80 -18.13 -7.32 29.05
CA GLY A 80 -17.68 -7.35 30.45
C GLY A 80 -17.74 -6.01 31.16
N ASP A 81 -17.60 -4.89 30.44
CA ASP A 81 -17.84 -3.55 31.00
C ASP A 81 -19.33 -3.17 30.82
N GLY A 82 -20.16 -3.66 31.76
CA GLY A 82 -21.43 -3.08 32.19
C GLY A 82 -22.50 -2.70 31.14
N GLY A 83 -23.53 -3.56 31.02
CA GLY A 83 -24.84 -3.19 30.47
C GLY A 83 -25.39 -4.19 29.47
N SER A 84 -26.35 -5.01 29.90
CA SER A 84 -27.03 -6.05 29.12
C SER A 84 -27.56 -5.56 27.76
N ALA A 85 -27.09 -6.20 26.69
CA ALA A 85 -27.88 -6.50 25.49
C ALA A 85 -27.19 -7.62 24.72
N GLY A 86 -27.80 -8.81 24.69
CA GLY A 86 -27.37 -9.89 23.82
C GLY A 86 -27.62 -9.53 22.36
N GLY A 87 -26.60 -9.68 21.52
CA GLY A 87 -26.70 -9.47 20.09
C GLY A 87 -25.36 -9.80 19.41
N SER A 88 -25.35 -10.89 18.65
CA SER A 88 -24.46 -11.21 17.53
C SER A 88 -23.14 -10.44 17.39
N ALA A 89 -22.04 -11.17 17.56
CA ALA A 89 -20.70 -10.78 17.16
C ALA A 89 -20.60 -10.68 15.63
N ASP A 90 -20.93 -9.51 15.11
CA ASP A 90 -20.52 -9.03 13.80
C ASP A 90 -19.95 -7.63 13.98
N LEU A 91 -18.78 -7.39 13.39
CA LEU A 91 -18.28 -6.03 13.11
C LEU A 91 -19.48 -5.20 12.63
N PRO A 92 -19.74 -4.00 13.17
CA PRO A 92 -20.93 -3.25 12.78
C PRO A 92 -20.93 -3.11 11.26
N ALA A 93 -21.91 -3.75 10.63
CA ALA A 93 -22.18 -3.70 9.20
C ALA A 93 -22.36 -2.27 8.68
N HIS A 94 -22.39 -1.28 9.58
CA HIS A 94 -22.42 0.14 9.27
C HIS A 94 -21.07 0.67 8.71
N LEU A 95 -19.96 -0.04 8.89
CA LEU A 95 -18.72 0.19 8.12
C LEU A 95 -18.67 -0.63 6.82
N ALA A 96 -19.50 -1.68 6.70
CA ALA A 96 -19.48 -2.62 5.58
C ALA A 96 -20.58 -2.37 4.53
N THR A 97 -21.60 -1.55 4.78
CA THR A 97 -22.62 -1.22 3.77
C THR A 97 -23.05 0.24 3.82
N GLY A 98 -22.36 1.03 3.01
CA GLY A 98 -22.82 2.32 2.52
C GLY A 98 -22.51 2.48 1.04
N SER A 99 -22.95 1.56 0.16
CA SER A 99 -22.95 1.72 -1.32
C SER A 99 -21.61 2.08 -2.00
N ARG A 100 -20.50 2.16 -1.26
CA ARG A 100 -19.20 2.63 -1.73
C ARG A 100 -18.15 1.67 -1.17
N GLY A 101 -17.45 0.97 -2.05
CA GLY A 101 -16.36 0.07 -1.68
C GLY A 101 -15.27 0.79 -0.89
N ARG A 102 -14.43 0.01 -0.19
CA ARG A 102 -13.25 0.50 0.53
C ARG A 102 -12.37 1.36 -0.39
N HIS A 103 -11.71 2.38 0.16
CA HIS A 103 -10.86 3.26 -0.65
C HIS A 103 -9.62 2.51 -1.14
N LYS A 104 -9.43 2.44 -2.46
CA LYS A 104 -8.35 1.66 -3.07
C LYS A 104 -7.06 2.47 -3.17
N VAL A 105 -5.99 1.96 -2.58
CA VAL A 105 -4.63 2.52 -2.64
C VAL A 105 -3.61 1.39 -2.71
N MET A 106 -2.36 1.65 -3.08
CA MET A 106 -1.31 0.62 -3.02
C MET A 106 -0.98 0.27 -1.57
N ALA A 107 -0.83 1.28 -0.70
CA ALA A 107 -0.65 1.05 0.72
C ALA A 107 -1.26 2.14 1.60
N PHE A 108 -1.69 1.74 2.79
CA PHE A 108 -2.14 2.68 3.83
C PHE A 108 -1.08 2.81 4.93
N VAL A 109 -0.62 4.02 5.19
CA VAL A 109 0.44 4.36 6.16
C VAL A 109 -0.17 5.06 7.37
N GLY A 110 -0.18 4.36 8.51
CA GLY A 110 -0.55 4.90 9.80
C GLY A 110 0.65 5.41 10.58
N ILE A 111 0.69 6.72 10.84
CA ILE A 111 1.74 7.38 11.62
C ILE A 111 1.30 7.44 13.07
N PHE A 112 1.90 6.61 13.92
CA PHE A 112 1.54 6.48 15.32
C PHE A 112 2.04 7.68 16.10
N THR A 113 1.09 8.43 16.66
CA THR A 113 1.36 9.66 17.42
C THR A 113 0.61 9.65 18.75
N GLY A 114 1.05 10.47 19.71
CA GLY A 114 0.34 10.68 20.98
C GLY A 114 0.05 12.15 21.29
N PHE A 115 -0.60 12.41 22.42
CA PHE A 115 -0.91 13.77 22.88
C PHE A 115 0.33 14.60 23.24
N GLY A 116 1.45 13.96 23.56
CA GLY A 116 2.75 14.62 23.79
C GLY A 116 3.48 15.01 22.50
N SER A 117 3.03 14.56 21.34
CA SER A 117 3.76 14.64 20.07
C SER A 117 3.30 15.77 19.15
N ILE A 118 2.66 16.82 19.68
CA ILE A 118 2.19 17.96 18.86
C ILE A 118 3.35 18.58 18.06
N GLY A 119 4.52 18.74 18.69
CA GLY A 119 5.73 19.24 18.04
C GLY A 119 6.19 18.35 16.89
N ARG A 120 6.17 17.02 17.09
CA ARG A 120 6.54 16.03 16.07
C ARG A 120 5.60 16.06 14.87
N ARG A 121 4.28 16.08 15.10
CA ARG A 121 3.29 16.22 14.01
C ARG A 121 3.52 17.48 13.21
N ARG A 122 3.82 18.60 13.86
CA ARG A 122 4.17 19.86 13.18
C ARG A 122 5.45 19.73 12.36
N ALA A 123 6.49 19.08 12.88
CA ALA A 123 7.74 18.87 12.16
C ALA A 123 7.53 17.97 10.93
N LEU A 124 6.77 16.89 11.06
CA LEU A 124 6.35 16.04 9.96
C LEU A 124 5.61 16.84 8.87
N ARG A 125 4.66 17.69 9.30
CA ARG A 125 3.88 18.59 8.44
C ARG A 125 4.71 19.62 7.65
N ARG A 126 5.89 19.96 8.17
CA ARG A 126 6.86 20.90 7.57
C ARG A 126 7.93 20.20 6.74
N THR A 127 7.89 18.88 6.64
CA THR A 127 8.92 18.09 5.98
C THR A 127 8.30 17.16 4.95
N TRP A 128 8.15 15.86 5.25
CA TRP A 128 7.79 14.85 4.27
C TRP A 128 6.29 14.56 4.17
N LEU A 129 5.47 15.09 5.09
CA LEU A 129 4.02 14.98 5.05
C LEU A 129 3.43 16.38 4.85
N PRO A 130 2.83 16.74 3.71
CA PRO A 130 2.32 18.10 3.53
C PRO A 130 1.20 18.44 4.52
N ALA A 131 1.25 19.65 5.08
CA ALA A 131 0.25 20.16 6.03
C ALA A 131 -1.08 20.51 5.35
N ASP A 132 -1.03 20.99 4.11
CA ASP A 132 -2.22 21.38 3.38
C ASP A 132 -2.86 20.17 2.70
N ARG A 133 -4.19 20.14 2.72
CA ARG A 133 -4.97 19.04 2.15
C ARG A 133 -4.62 18.75 0.69
N GLN A 134 -4.39 19.78 -0.12
CA GLN A 134 -4.09 19.58 -1.54
C GLN A 134 -2.70 19.00 -1.73
N GLY A 135 -1.71 19.45 -0.96
CA GLY A 135 -0.37 18.89 -0.90
C GLY A 135 -0.38 17.42 -0.49
N LEU A 136 -1.17 17.07 0.54
CA LEU A 136 -1.31 15.70 0.97
C LEU A 136 -1.91 14.83 -0.16
N LEU A 137 -3.03 15.26 -0.76
CA LEU A 137 -3.64 14.53 -1.87
C LEU A 137 -2.68 14.34 -3.07
N ARG A 138 -1.89 15.37 -3.42
CA ARG A 138 -0.86 15.26 -4.47
C ARG A 138 0.22 14.23 -4.10
N LEU A 139 0.68 14.22 -2.86
CA LEU A 139 1.64 13.22 -2.37
C LEU A 139 1.05 11.82 -2.47
N GLU A 140 -0.20 11.64 -2.06
CA GLU A 140 -0.90 10.36 -2.07
C GLU A 140 -1.10 9.83 -3.49
N GLU A 141 -1.52 10.70 -4.41
CA GLU A 141 -1.67 10.38 -5.84
C GLU A 141 -0.33 10.03 -6.49
N ALA A 142 0.72 10.80 -6.22
CA ALA A 142 2.04 10.59 -6.81
C ALA A 142 2.74 9.30 -6.31
N THR A 143 2.42 8.85 -5.10
CA THR A 143 3.06 7.68 -4.48
C THR A 143 2.18 6.43 -4.47
N GLY A 144 0.86 6.58 -4.66
CA GLY A 144 -0.12 5.51 -4.44
C GLY A 144 -0.31 5.14 -2.96
N LEU A 145 0.24 5.93 -2.04
CA LEU A 145 0.19 5.70 -0.59
C LEU A 145 -0.83 6.65 0.04
N ALA A 146 -1.64 6.19 0.99
CA ALA A 146 -2.44 7.08 1.84
C ALA A 146 -1.81 7.24 3.23
N PHE A 147 -1.80 8.45 3.79
CA PHE A 147 -1.12 8.77 5.06
C PHE A 147 -2.07 9.35 6.09
N ARG A 148 -2.18 8.75 7.28
CA ARG A 148 -2.97 9.32 8.37
C ARG A 148 -2.22 9.23 9.70
N PHE A 149 -2.34 10.27 10.53
CA PHE A 149 -1.95 10.21 11.92
C PHE A 149 -2.90 9.31 12.69
N VAL A 150 -2.38 8.34 13.44
CA VAL A 150 -3.16 7.40 14.23
C VAL A 150 -3.01 7.74 15.70
N ILE A 151 -4.11 8.12 16.33
CA ILE A 151 -4.15 8.51 17.73
C ILE A 151 -5.42 7.98 18.40
N GLY A 152 -5.28 7.56 19.65
CA GLY A 152 -6.38 7.20 20.52
C GLY A 152 -6.98 8.41 21.23
N LYS A 153 -7.72 8.14 22.30
CA LYS A 153 -8.37 9.16 23.16
C LYS A 153 -7.60 9.41 24.44
N SER A 154 -7.93 10.52 25.11
CA SER A 154 -7.41 10.88 26.43
C SER A 154 -8.58 11.25 27.34
N ASN A 155 -8.49 10.93 28.64
CA ASN A 155 -9.49 11.34 29.64
C ASN A 155 -9.44 12.85 29.94
N SER A 156 -8.35 13.53 29.58
CA SER A 156 -8.25 14.99 29.71
C SER A 156 -9.06 15.70 28.62
N LYS A 157 -10.11 16.41 29.03
CA LYS A 157 -10.96 17.24 28.15
C LYS A 157 -10.14 18.29 27.38
N ASN A 158 -9.14 18.90 28.03
CA ASN A 158 -8.30 19.92 27.38
C ASN A 158 -7.46 19.32 26.25
N LYS A 159 -6.92 18.11 26.45
CA LYS A 159 -6.16 17.39 25.40
C LYS A 159 -7.05 17.00 24.23
N MET A 160 -8.26 16.53 24.50
CA MET A 160 -9.23 16.22 23.44
C MET A 160 -9.66 17.46 22.67
N ALA A 161 -10.01 18.56 23.35
CA ALA A 161 -10.38 19.81 22.67
C ALA A 161 -9.24 20.40 21.83
N ALA A 162 -7.98 20.22 22.23
CA ALA A 162 -6.84 20.62 21.40
C ALA A 162 -6.69 19.73 20.16
N LEU A 163 -6.89 18.41 20.31
CA LEU A 163 -6.88 17.46 19.20
C LEU A 163 -8.03 17.74 18.21
N ASP A 164 -9.24 18.02 18.69
CA ASP A 164 -10.39 18.31 17.83
C ASP A 164 -10.14 19.54 16.94
N ARG A 165 -9.49 20.58 17.48
CA ARG A 165 -9.08 21.75 16.68
C ARG A 165 -8.04 21.38 15.62
N GLU A 166 -7.07 20.54 15.97
CA GLU A 166 -6.04 20.10 15.04
C GLU A 166 -6.63 19.21 13.92
N VAL A 167 -7.58 18.34 14.25
CA VAL A 167 -8.33 17.52 13.28
C VAL A 167 -9.11 18.42 12.32
N GLN A 168 -9.76 19.46 12.84
CA GLN A 168 -10.50 20.43 12.03
C GLN A 168 -9.57 21.25 11.11
N GLU A 169 -8.35 21.55 11.56
CA GLU A 169 -7.37 22.34 10.81
C GLU A 169 -6.73 21.55 9.67
N TYR A 170 -6.30 20.30 9.93
CA TYR A 170 -5.46 19.54 8.99
C TYR A 170 -6.18 18.41 8.28
N ASP A 171 -7.26 17.87 8.87
CA ASP A 171 -8.02 16.75 8.34
C ASP A 171 -7.15 15.53 7.93
N ASP A 172 -6.20 15.11 8.77
CA ASP A 172 -5.24 14.04 8.45
C ASP A 172 -5.19 12.89 9.49
N PHE A 173 -6.28 12.61 10.22
CA PHE A 173 -6.29 11.68 11.36
C PHE A 173 -7.17 10.43 11.22
N VAL A 174 -6.70 9.30 11.75
CA VAL A 174 -7.55 8.18 12.21
C VAL A 174 -7.60 8.21 13.72
N LEU A 175 -8.79 8.46 14.26
CA LEU A 175 -9.07 8.52 15.69
C LEU A 175 -9.59 7.16 16.17
N LEU A 176 -8.87 6.51 17.08
CA LEU A 176 -9.27 5.21 17.63
C LEU A 176 -9.96 5.39 18.98
N ASP A 177 -11.07 4.67 19.23
CA ASP A 177 -11.73 4.63 20.55
C ASP A 177 -10.94 3.78 21.58
N LEU A 178 -9.65 4.08 21.73
CA LEU A 178 -8.71 3.41 22.61
C LEU A 178 -7.93 4.46 23.40
N GLU A 179 -7.84 4.31 24.71
CA GLU A 179 -7.10 5.25 25.55
C GLU A 179 -5.59 5.21 25.26
N GLU A 180 -5.00 6.37 25.02
CA GLU A 180 -3.57 6.53 24.74
C GLU A 180 -2.72 6.27 25.98
N GLU A 181 -1.93 5.19 25.89
CA GLU A 181 -0.95 4.82 26.90
C GLU A 181 0.16 4.00 26.23
N TYR A 182 1.41 4.19 26.67
CA TYR A 182 2.55 3.46 26.12
C TYR A 182 2.41 1.94 26.27
N SER A 183 1.94 1.48 27.43
CA SER A 183 1.68 0.05 27.71
C SER A 183 0.59 -0.54 26.80
N ARG A 184 -0.25 0.31 26.18
CA ARG A 184 -1.35 -0.08 25.29
C ARG A 184 -0.99 -0.01 23.80
N LEU A 185 0.27 0.27 23.45
CA LEU A 185 0.73 0.24 22.06
C LEU A 185 0.39 -1.06 21.30
N PRO A 186 0.46 -2.26 21.91
CA PRO A 186 0.01 -3.47 21.23
C PRO A 186 -1.49 -3.42 20.87
N TYR A 187 -2.34 -2.88 21.75
CA TYR A 187 -3.77 -2.75 21.45
C TYR A 187 -4.03 -1.68 20.38
N LYS A 188 -3.32 -0.54 20.45
CA LYS A 188 -3.36 0.49 19.40
C LYS A 188 -2.97 -0.07 18.04
N THR A 189 -1.93 -0.91 18.01
CA THR A 189 -1.44 -1.54 16.78
C THR A 189 -2.50 -2.47 16.18
N LEU A 190 -3.14 -3.30 17.00
CA LEU A 190 -4.20 -4.18 16.52
C LEU A 190 -5.41 -3.37 16.04
N ALA A 191 -5.78 -2.34 16.79
CA ALA A 191 -6.88 -1.45 16.44
C ALA A 191 -6.66 -0.72 15.12
N PHE A 192 -5.44 -0.21 14.91
CA PHE A 192 -5.01 0.37 13.66
C PHE A 192 -5.19 -0.61 12.48
N PHE A 193 -4.66 -1.83 12.56
CA PHE A 193 -4.74 -2.76 11.43
C PHE A 193 -6.19 -3.18 11.11
N LYS A 194 -7.04 -3.38 12.12
CA LYS A 194 -8.47 -3.63 11.90
C LYS A 194 -9.18 -2.44 11.26
N ALA A 195 -8.93 -1.23 11.78
CA ALA A 195 -9.50 0.00 11.24
C ALA A 195 -9.06 0.23 9.78
N ALA A 196 -7.76 0.14 9.52
CA ALA A 196 -7.20 0.33 8.20
C ALA A 196 -7.75 -0.67 7.19
N TYR A 197 -7.86 -1.96 7.57
CA TYR A 197 -8.41 -3.00 6.71
C TYR A 197 -9.90 -2.80 6.37
N ALA A 198 -10.66 -2.22 7.30
CA ALA A 198 -12.06 -1.87 7.08
C ALA A 198 -12.23 -0.63 6.17
N LEU A 199 -11.33 0.34 6.29
CA LEU A 199 -11.41 1.62 5.58
C LEU A 199 -10.81 1.58 4.16
N TYR A 200 -9.70 0.85 3.99
CA TYR A 200 -8.89 0.86 2.76
C TYR A 200 -8.75 -0.54 2.17
N ASP A 201 -8.86 -0.63 0.85
CA ASP A 201 -8.49 -1.79 0.04
C ASP A 201 -7.06 -1.58 -0.46
N SER A 202 -6.09 -2.16 0.26
CA SER A 202 -4.67 -1.91 0.05
C SER A 202 -3.88 -3.20 -0.04
N ASP A 203 -2.83 -3.22 -0.87
CA ASP A 203 -1.90 -4.36 -0.94
C ASP A 203 -1.04 -4.45 0.33
N PHE A 204 -0.73 -3.30 0.94
CA PHE A 204 0.03 -3.20 2.18
C PHE A 204 -0.59 -2.23 3.19
N TYR A 205 -0.38 -2.54 4.48
CA TYR A 205 -0.68 -1.66 5.61
C TYR A 205 0.61 -1.42 6.38
N VAL A 206 0.98 -0.15 6.55
CA VAL A 206 2.26 0.28 7.09
C VAL A 206 2.03 0.99 8.42
N LYS A 207 2.75 0.54 9.46
CA LYS A 207 2.88 1.29 10.70
C LYS A 207 4.17 2.09 10.64
N ALA A 208 4.12 3.36 10.98
CA ALA A 208 5.28 4.25 11.16
C ALA A 208 5.19 4.99 12.51
N ASP A 209 6.31 5.30 13.14
CA ASP A 209 6.35 6.21 14.31
C ASP A 209 6.38 7.68 13.88
N ASP A 210 6.02 8.58 14.79
CA ASP A 210 6.06 10.03 14.58
C ASP A 210 7.46 10.66 14.79
N ASP A 211 8.49 9.86 15.07
CA ASP A 211 9.88 10.29 15.28
C ASP A 211 10.86 9.74 14.24
N ILE A 212 10.38 9.48 13.03
CA ILE A 212 11.21 9.11 11.87
C ILE A 212 11.12 10.13 10.74
N TYR A 213 12.19 10.21 9.96
CA TYR A 213 12.16 10.86 8.65
C TYR A 213 11.91 9.80 7.58
N LEU A 214 10.83 9.95 6.81
CA LEU A 214 10.42 9.02 5.76
C LEU A 214 10.61 9.65 4.38
N ARG A 215 10.94 8.80 3.40
CA ARG A 215 10.92 9.11 1.97
C ARG A 215 9.74 8.39 1.30
N PRO A 216 8.56 9.05 1.14
CA PRO A 216 7.36 8.43 0.56
C PRO A 216 7.58 7.79 -0.80
N ASP A 217 8.40 8.42 -1.65
CA ASP A 217 8.79 7.92 -2.97
C ASP A 217 9.54 6.58 -2.88
N ARG A 218 10.49 6.47 -1.95
CA ARG A 218 11.29 5.25 -1.74
C ARG A 218 10.43 4.14 -1.13
N LEU A 219 9.57 4.48 -0.19
CA LEU A 219 8.60 3.53 0.38
C LEU A 219 7.68 2.99 -0.72
N SER A 220 7.17 3.87 -1.60
CA SER A 220 6.32 3.46 -2.71
C SER A 220 7.02 2.44 -3.62
N LEU A 221 8.24 2.75 -4.06
CA LEU A 221 9.05 1.84 -4.88
C LEU A 221 9.34 0.50 -4.20
N LEU A 222 9.61 0.51 -2.89
CA LEU A 222 9.82 -0.71 -2.13
C LEU A 222 8.56 -1.58 -2.13
N LEU A 223 7.39 -0.99 -1.88
CA LEU A 223 6.14 -1.73 -1.78
C LEU A 223 5.69 -2.26 -3.15
N ALA A 224 5.89 -1.50 -4.22
CA ALA A 224 5.56 -1.89 -5.60
C ALA A 224 6.41 -3.05 -6.16
N LYS A 225 7.53 -3.40 -5.51
CA LYS A 225 8.40 -4.49 -5.97
C LYS A 225 7.65 -5.84 -5.99
N GLU A 226 7.75 -6.56 -7.11
CA GLU A 226 7.15 -7.89 -7.24
C GLU A 226 7.74 -8.89 -6.22
N ARG A 227 6.88 -9.77 -5.70
CA ARG A 227 7.22 -10.77 -4.69
C ARG A 227 6.61 -12.11 -5.05
N SER A 228 7.33 -13.18 -4.76
CA SER A 228 6.90 -14.55 -5.03
C SER A 228 5.81 -15.06 -4.08
N HIS A 229 5.64 -14.43 -2.90
CA HIS A 229 4.68 -14.86 -1.90
C HIS A 229 3.76 -13.71 -1.48
N PRO A 230 2.43 -13.92 -1.43
CA PRO A 230 1.48 -12.85 -1.08
C PRO A 230 1.50 -12.47 0.42
N GLN A 231 1.95 -13.35 1.31
CA GLN A 231 2.11 -13.06 2.74
C GLN A 231 3.49 -12.47 3.02
N THR A 232 3.55 -11.16 3.21
CA THR A 232 4.81 -10.44 3.37
C THR A 232 4.80 -9.61 4.66
N TYR A 233 5.89 -9.72 5.42
CA TYR A 233 6.22 -8.81 6.52
C TYR A 233 7.56 -8.13 6.22
N ILE A 234 7.53 -6.81 6.07
CA ILE A 234 8.66 -5.99 5.66
C ILE A 234 9.05 -5.05 6.80
N GLY A 235 10.32 -5.03 7.12
CA GLY A 235 10.91 -4.03 7.99
C GLY A 235 12.39 -4.32 8.20
N CYS A 236 13.04 -3.55 9.07
CA CYS A 236 14.39 -3.88 9.51
C CYS A 236 14.31 -5.03 10.52
N MET A 237 14.40 -6.25 10.00
CA MET A 237 14.23 -7.47 10.80
C MET A 237 15.36 -7.64 11.78
N LYS A 238 15.03 -7.94 13.03
CA LYS A 238 15.98 -8.17 14.11
C LYS A 238 15.59 -9.36 14.96
N LYS A 239 16.59 -9.89 15.65
CA LYS A 239 16.47 -10.86 16.73
C LYS A 239 17.27 -10.33 17.92
N GLY A 240 16.90 -10.71 19.13
CA GLY A 240 17.60 -10.27 20.33
C GLY A 240 17.12 -10.97 21.59
N PRO A 241 17.82 -10.77 22.71
CA PRO A 241 17.49 -11.41 23.97
C PRO A 241 16.14 -10.92 24.49
N VAL A 242 15.40 -11.82 25.14
CA VAL A 242 14.21 -11.43 25.92
C VAL A 242 14.68 -10.74 27.20
N PHE A 243 14.18 -9.54 27.46
CA PHE A 243 14.58 -8.78 28.64
C PHE A 243 13.80 -9.26 29.87
N THR A 244 14.49 -9.96 30.78
CA THR A 244 13.90 -10.54 32.00
C THR A 244 14.11 -9.70 33.26
N ASP A 245 14.89 -8.62 33.18
CA ASP A 245 15.10 -7.70 34.31
C ASP A 245 13.99 -6.62 34.34
N PRO A 246 13.19 -6.53 35.43
CA PRO A 246 12.14 -5.51 35.59
C PRO A 246 12.60 -4.05 35.51
N LYS A 247 13.91 -3.79 35.67
CA LYS A 247 14.48 -2.43 35.59
C LYS A 247 14.72 -1.98 34.15
N LEU A 248 14.71 -2.90 33.18
CA LEU A 248 14.91 -2.57 31.79
C LEU A 248 13.62 -2.05 31.17
N LYS A 249 13.73 -1.02 30.32
CA LYS A 249 12.60 -0.39 29.60
C LYS A 249 11.70 -1.40 28.90
N TRP A 250 12.29 -2.48 28.39
CA TRP A 250 11.62 -3.49 27.57
C TRP A 250 11.39 -4.81 28.31
N TYR A 251 11.33 -4.78 29.64
CA TYR A 251 11.04 -5.94 30.47
C TYR A 251 9.78 -6.68 29.98
N GLU A 252 9.92 -7.99 29.77
CA GLU A 252 8.84 -8.87 29.34
C GLU A 252 8.35 -9.75 30.50
N PRO A 253 7.20 -9.40 31.12
CA PRO A 253 6.66 -10.15 32.25
C PRO A 253 6.27 -11.59 31.87
N GLN A 254 6.02 -11.87 30.59
CA GLN A 254 5.69 -13.20 30.07
C GLN A 254 6.90 -13.89 29.41
N SER A 255 8.12 -13.50 29.78
CA SER A 255 9.36 -14.03 29.19
C SER A 255 9.47 -15.55 29.23
N PHE A 256 8.88 -16.19 30.24
CA PHE A 256 8.79 -17.65 30.36
C PHE A 256 8.08 -18.33 29.17
N LEU A 257 7.23 -17.62 28.42
CA LEU A 257 6.57 -18.13 27.20
C LEU A 257 7.44 -18.00 25.94
N LEU A 258 8.43 -17.12 25.96
CA LEU A 258 9.22 -16.73 24.78
C LEU A 258 10.60 -17.40 24.74
N GLY A 259 11.12 -17.85 25.90
CA GLY A 259 12.47 -18.38 26.01
C GLY A 259 13.53 -17.27 26.12
N SER A 260 14.76 -17.56 25.70
CA SER A 260 15.91 -16.64 25.85
C SER A 260 15.98 -15.56 24.78
N GLU A 261 15.34 -15.76 23.62
CA GLU A 261 15.41 -14.84 22.48
C GLU A 261 14.02 -14.61 21.87
N TYR A 262 13.76 -13.38 21.44
CA TYR A 262 12.55 -13.08 20.68
C TYR A 262 12.55 -13.79 19.32
N PHE A 263 11.34 -14.05 18.79
CA PHE A 263 11.16 -14.41 17.39
C PHE A 263 11.69 -13.31 16.46
N LEU A 264 12.01 -13.66 15.23
CA LEU A 264 12.41 -12.69 14.22
C LEU A 264 11.25 -11.70 13.97
N HIS A 265 11.50 -10.41 14.19
CA HIS A 265 10.48 -9.36 14.09
C HIS A 265 11.06 -8.08 13.49
N ALA A 266 10.20 -7.24 12.90
CA ALA A 266 10.63 -5.95 12.40
C ALA A 266 10.92 -4.97 13.55
N TYR A 267 11.89 -4.11 13.35
CA TYR A 267 12.17 -3.02 14.25
C TYR A 267 10.97 -2.05 14.36
N GLY A 268 10.75 -1.51 15.56
CA GLY A 268 9.57 -0.73 15.92
C GLY A 268 9.25 0.47 15.02
N PRO A 269 10.22 1.30 14.60
CA PRO A 269 9.96 2.59 13.94
C PRO A 269 9.09 2.51 12.67
N ILE A 270 9.28 1.49 11.83
CA ILE A 270 8.44 1.29 10.64
C ILE A 270 8.43 -0.18 10.20
N TYR A 271 7.25 -0.66 9.81
CA TYR A 271 7.09 -1.94 9.13
C TYR A 271 5.79 -2.00 8.31
N ALA A 272 5.77 -2.87 7.30
CA ALA A 272 4.62 -3.10 6.42
C ALA A 272 4.17 -4.57 6.48
N LEU A 273 2.87 -4.78 6.51
CA LEU A 273 2.21 -6.08 6.43
C LEU A 273 1.37 -6.13 5.15
N SER A 274 1.42 -7.23 4.41
CA SER A 274 0.55 -7.40 3.24
C SER A 274 -0.91 -7.59 3.65
N ALA A 275 -1.81 -7.37 2.69
CA ALA A 275 -3.25 -7.53 2.87
C ALA A 275 -3.63 -8.88 3.50
N ASP A 276 -3.03 -9.97 3.03
CA ASP A 276 -3.30 -11.34 3.52
C ASP A 276 -2.91 -11.53 4.99
N VAL A 277 -1.78 -10.94 5.40
CA VAL A 277 -1.30 -11.00 6.79
C VAL A 277 -2.25 -10.20 7.69
N VAL A 278 -2.64 -9.00 7.25
CA VAL A 278 -3.59 -8.17 7.98
C VAL A 278 -4.97 -8.84 8.03
N ALA A 279 -5.47 -9.40 6.94
CA ALA A 279 -6.73 -10.14 6.91
C ALA A 279 -6.74 -11.27 7.93
N SER A 280 -5.64 -12.03 8.02
CA SER A 280 -5.45 -13.08 9.02
C SER A 280 -5.47 -12.54 10.46
N LEU A 281 -4.85 -11.38 10.69
CA LEU A 281 -4.86 -10.69 11.98
C LEU A 281 -6.26 -10.18 12.36
N VAL A 282 -6.99 -9.61 11.41
CA VAL A 282 -8.35 -9.08 11.62
C VAL A 282 -9.34 -10.20 11.94
N ALA A 283 -9.17 -11.37 11.31
CA ALA A 283 -10.01 -12.55 11.56
C ALA A 283 -9.90 -13.11 12.99
N LEU A 284 -8.89 -12.73 13.76
CA LEU A 284 -8.74 -13.15 15.15
C LEU A 284 -9.82 -12.51 16.05
N ARG A 285 -10.72 -13.37 16.58
CA ARG A 285 -11.88 -12.97 17.38
C ARG A 285 -11.57 -12.44 18.78
N ASN A 286 -10.43 -12.80 19.39
CA ASN A 286 -10.17 -12.52 20.81
C ASN A 286 -9.30 -11.29 21.10
N ASN A 287 -9.01 -10.44 20.11
CA ASN A 287 -8.09 -9.32 20.23
C ASN A 287 -6.73 -9.70 20.88
N ARG A 288 -6.32 -10.97 20.74
CA ARG A 288 -5.04 -11.49 21.24
C ARG A 288 -4.05 -11.47 20.09
N TRP A 289 -2.85 -10.97 20.38
CA TRP A 289 -1.69 -11.16 19.51
C TRP A 289 -1.35 -12.65 19.47
N VAL A 290 -1.51 -13.26 18.30
CA VAL A 290 -1.04 -14.61 18.02
C VAL A 290 0.07 -14.47 17.00
N ALA A 291 1.18 -15.18 17.20
CA ALA A 291 2.25 -15.24 16.21
C ALA A 291 1.66 -15.78 14.90
N VAL A 292 1.51 -14.91 13.91
CA VAL A 292 1.16 -15.31 12.55
C VAL A 292 2.46 -15.76 11.89
N ASN A 293 2.45 -16.95 11.27
CA ASN A 293 3.57 -17.39 10.44
C ASN A 293 3.65 -16.46 9.23
N VAL A 294 4.54 -15.47 9.27
CA VAL A 294 4.82 -14.58 8.14
C VAL A 294 6.24 -14.80 7.68
N LEU A 295 6.47 -14.82 6.37
CA LEU A 295 7.81 -14.84 5.81
C LEU A 295 8.47 -13.46 6.02
N PRO A 296 9.50 -13.36 6.86
CA PRO A 296 10.19 -12.11 7.10
C PRO A 296 11.16 -11.86 5.96
N ILE A 297 10.96 -10.76 5.21
CA ILE A 297 11.95 -10.36 4.19
C ILE A 297 13.04 -9.54 4.89
N LEU A 298 14.24 -10.11 4.99
CA LEU A 298 15.44 -9.36 5.35
C LEU A 298 15.71 -8.32 4.27
N SER A 299 15.42 -7.05 4.54
CA SER A 299 16.10 -5.96 3.84
C SER A 299 17.45 -5.76 4.52
N PRO A 300 18.58 -6.06 3.87
CA PRO A 300 19.89 -5.87 4.46
C PRO A 300 20.08 -4.37 4.71
N CYS A 301 20.34 -4.01 5.97
CA CYS A 301 20.65 -2.68 6.47
C CYS A 301 19.62 -1.59 6.15
N CYS A 302 19.02 -1.05 7.22
CA CYS A 302 18.27 0.21 7.29
C CYS A 302 19.00 1.46 6.72
N GLY A 303 20.15 1.29 6.02
CA GLY A 303 21.03 2.38 5.60
C GLY A 303 21.41 2.44 4.11
N LEU A 304 21.04 1.50 3.23
CA LEU A 304 21.66 1.50 1.88
C LEU A 304 20.81 1.22 0.64
N ALA A 305 19.47 1.13 0.67
CA ALA A 305 18.75 1.14 -0.63
C ALA A 305 17.31 1.64 -0.69
N ASN A 306 16.38 1.25 0.20
CA ASN A 306 14.96 1.36 -0.17
C ASN A 306 13.99 1.93 0.89
N ILE A 307 14.38 2.00 2.16
CA ILE A 307 13.75 2.89 3.15
C ILE A 307 14.92 3.56 3.84
N GLN A 308 15.27 4.76 3.42
CA GLN A 308 16.27 5.54 4.15
C GLN A 308 15.56 6.11 5.38
N ILE A 309 15.54 5.34 6.48
CA ILE A 309 15.25 5.88 7.79
C ILE A 309 16.52 6.63 8.17
N CYS A 310 16.53 7.94 7.97
CA CYS A 310 17.76 8.72 8.11
C CYS A 310 18.34 8.69 9.54
N ASP A 311 17.56 8.29 10.55
CA ASP A 311 18.02 7.83 11.87
C ASP A 311 16.79 7.29 12.65
N PRO A 312 16.75 6.01 13.06
CA PRO A 312 15.61 5.46 13.78
C PRO A 312 15.61 5.90 15.24
N GLY A 313 14.58 6.66 15.65
CA GLY A 313 14.44 7.16 17.01
C GLY A 313 15.25 8.43 17.25
N LEU A 314 15.00 9.45 16.42
CA LEU A 314 15.69 10.73 16.45
C LEU A 314 15.71 11.31 17.88
N CYS A 315 16.89 11.61 18.39
CA CYS A 315 17.01 12.49 19.57
C CYS A 315 16.56 13.89 19.14
N HIS A 316 15.56 14.46 19.82
CA HIS A 316 14.93 15.73 19.43
C HIS A 316 14.35 15.70 17.99
N PRO A 317 13.37 14.82 17.73
CA PRO A 317 12.82 14.60 16.39
C PRO A 317 12.32 15.88 15.73
N GLU A 318 11.78 16.81 16.51
CA GLU A 318 11.24 18.07 15.97
C GLU A 318 12.29 18.92 15.26
N VAL A 319 13.53 18.90 15.75
CA VAL A 319 14.66 19.62 15.15
C VAL A 319 15.28 18.77 14.05
N LYS A 320 15.51 17.49 14.35
CA LYS A 320 16.31 16.63 13.48
C LYS A 320 15.63 16.35 12.14
N MET A 321 14.30 16.25 12.11
CA MET A 321 13.56 16.12 10.86
C MET A 321 13.76 17.32 9.93
N LEU A 322 13.79 18.54 10.47
CA LEU A 322 13.99 19.76 9.69
C LEU A 322 15.41 19.79 9.10
N GLU A 323 16.43 19.50 9.91
CA GLU A 323 17.82 19.39 9.45
C GLU A 323 17.99 18.33 8.34
N LEU A 324 17.32 17.19 8.49
CA LEU A 324 17.37 16.13 7.49
C LEU A 324 16.69 16.57 6.19
N HIS A 325 15.57 17.29 6.27
CA HIS A 325 14.87 17.80 5.11
C HIS A 325 15.73 18.74 4.26
N GLU A 326 16.61 19.53 4.89
CA GLU A 326 17.52 20.43 4.16
C GLU A 326 18.62 19.69 3.37
N ARG A 327 18.85 18.40 3.65
CA ARG A 327 19.88 17.61 2.95
C ARG A 327 19.38 17.18 1.59
N LYS A 328 20.18 17.45 0.55
CA LYS A 328 19.87 17.06 -0.86
C LYS A 328 19.59 15.56 -1.03
N GLU A 329 20.30 14.72 -0.28
CA GLU A 329 20.08 13.26 -0.23
C GLU A 329 18.65 12.90 0.21
N CYS A 330 18.06 13.74 1.06
CA CYS A 330 16.74 13.56 1.65
C CYS A 330 15.62 14.33 0.91
N THR A 331 15.92 15.23 -0.04
CA THR A 331 14.91 16.02 -0.80
C THR A 331 14.91 15.88 -2.32
N GLY A 332 15.84 15.16 -2.96
CA GLY A 332 15.90 15.00 -4.42
C GLY A 332 15.00 13.93 -5.08
N GLY A 333 13.78 13.69 -4.58
CA GLY A 333 12.86 12.67 -5.14
C GLY A 333 11.86 13.21 -6.17
N PRO A 334 11.31 12.35 -7.06
CA PRO A 334 10.37 12.76 -8.11
C PRO A 334 9.04 13.36 -7.61
N THR A 335 8.77 13.32 -6.30
CA THR A 335 7.59 13.92 -5.66
C THR A 335 7.71 15.41 -5.37
N MET A 336 8.91 16.00 -5.45
CA MET A 336 9.09 17.45 -5.36
C MET A 336 8.91 18.03 -6.76
N ALA A 337 7.75 18.65 -7.00
CA ALA A 337 7.51 19.41 -8.22
C ALA A 337 8.63 20.43 -8.41
N VAL A 338 9.22 20.42 -9.61
CA VAL A 338 10.21 21.38 -10.08
C VAL A 338 9.60 22.78 -9.97
N GLU A 339 10.13 23.62 -9.07
CA GLU A 339 9.93 25.06 -9.20
C GLU A 339 10.57 25.47 -10.53
N VAL A 340 9.73 25.96 -11.43
CA VAL A 340 10.13 26.47 -12.74
C VAL A 340 11.09 27.63 -12.51
N SER A 341 12.38 27.39 -12.80
CA SER A 341 13.37 28.43 -12.98
C SER A 341 13.00 29.24 -14.22
N GLY A 342 12.29 30.35 -14.02
CA GLY A 342 12.16 31.40 -15.02
C GLY A 342 13.40 32.28 -15.00
N SER A 343 14.44 31.86 -15.71
CA SER A 343 15.45 32.76 -16.24
C SER A 343 14.95 33.30 -17.57
N GLU A 344 14.71 34.60 -17.67
CA GLU A 344 14.80 35.32 -18.95
C GLU A 344 15.59 36.60 -18.72
N ASP A 345 16.79 36.59 -19.29
CA ASP A 345 17.57 37.76 -19.67
C ASP A 345 16.77 38.66 -20.63
N ARG A 346 16.59 39.93 -20.27
CA ARG A 346 16.94 41.07 -21.12
C ARG A 346 16.95 42.40 -20.39
#